data_AF-E2D2P0-F1
#
_entry.id   AF-E2D2P0-F1
#
_cell.length_a   1.000
_cell.length_b   1.000
_cell.length_c   1.000
_cell.angle_alpha   90.00
_cell.angle_beta   90.00
_cell.angle_gamma   90.00
#
_symmetry.space_group_name_H-M   'P 1'
#
loop_
_entity.id
_entity.type
_entity.pdbx_description
1 polymer ?
#
loop_
_entity_poly.entity_id
_entity_poly.type
_entity_poly.pdbx_seq_one_letter_code
_entity_poly.pdbx_strand_id
1 'polypeptide(L)'
;MLEEMGCRVHNLGACVPPALVVAECLDVNPDLVVVSSVNGHGFADGLRLIEVLRARPELAGTPVVIGGKLSTDGLRNVGLVRRSRAAGYDAVFENGDLTRFRALVGRLSARVAS
;
A
#
# COMPACT_ATOMS: atom_id res chain seq x y z
N MET A 1 -1.34 6.06 14.25
CA MET A 1 -2.58 5.41 13.76
C MET A 1 -2.50 3.89 13.69
N LEU A 2 -1.68 3.28 12.82
CA LEU A 2 -1.63 1.80 12.71
C LEU A 2 -1.18 1.13 14.02
N GLU A 3 -0.15 1.69 14.67
CA GLU A 3 0.31 1.22 15.98
C GLU A 3 -0.76 1.39 17.07
N GLU A 4 -1.51 2.49 17.05
CA GLU A 4 -2.66 2.71 17.95
C GLU A 4 -3.78 1.68 17.74
N MET A 5 -3.85 1.06 16.55
CA MET A 5 -4.77 -0.03 16.26
C MET A 5 -4.20 -1.41 16.65
N GLY A 6 -3.03 -1.45 17.28
CA GLY A 6 -2.36 -2.68 17.70
C GLY A 6 -1.53 -3.36 16.60
N CYS A 7 -1.35 -2.72 15.44
CA CYS A 7 -0.49 -3.28 14.40
C CYS A 7 0.99 -3.09 14.76
N ARG A 8 1.79 -4.14 14.55
CA ARG A 8 3.26 -3.99 14.49
C ARG A 8 3.63 -3.36 13.15
N VAL A 9 4.25 -2.19 13.17
CA VAL A 9 4.60 -1.45 11.96
C VAL A 9 6.10 -1.57 11.68
N HIS A 10 6.45 -2.12 10.51
CA HIS A 10 7.81 -2.07 9.98
C HIS A 10 7.90 -0.92 8.97
N ASN A 11 8.41 0.22 9.41
CA ASN A 11 8.46 1.44 8.59
C ASN A 11 9.82 1.56 7.87
N LEU A 12 9.81 1.43 6.54
CA LEU A 12 11.01 1.54 5.70
C LEU A 12 11.45 2.99 5.42
N GLY A 13 10.66 3.99 5.83
CA GLY A 13 10.94 5.39 5.58
C GLY A 13 10.55 5.87 4.18
N ALA A 14 11.16 6.96 3.72
CA ALA A 14 10.87 7.62 2.45
C ALA A 14 11.93 7.28 1.37
N CYS A 15 11.54 7.36 0.09
CA CYS A 15 12.43 7.15 -1.05
C CYS A 15 13.13 5.78 -1.06
N VAL A 16 12.42 4.75 -0.59
CA VAL A 16 12.93 3.38 -0.49
C VAL A 16 13.01 2.75 -1.89
N PRO A 17 14.17 2.21 -2.31
CA PRO A 17 14.28 1.50 -3.58
C PRO A 17 13.36 0.26 -3.63
N PRO A 18 12.69 -0.03 -4.77
CA PRO A 18 11.77 -1.18 -4.86
C PRO A 18 12.39 -2.52 -4.47
N ALA A 19 13.66 -2.75 -4.80
CA ALA A 19 14.35 -3.99 -4.44
C ALA A 19 14.48 -4.17 -2.92
N LEU A 20 14.69 -3.08 -2.17
CA LEU A 20 14.73 -3.13 -0.71
C LEU A 20 13.33 -3.39 -0.14
N VAL A 21 12.29 -2.76 -0.69
CA VAL A 21 10.91 -3.03 -0.27
C VAL A 21 10.57 -4.52 -0.44
N VAL A 22 10.95 -5.13 -1.57
CA VAL A 22 10.75 -6.56 -1.80
C VAL A 22 11.52 -7.41 -0.79
N ALA A 23 12.81 -7.12 -0.59
CA ALA A 23 13.64 -7.89 0.34
C ALA A 23 13.06 -7.88 1.75
N GLU A 24 12.66 -6.70 2.23
CA GLU A 24 12.04 -6.53 3.54
C GLU A 24 10.69 -7.26 3.63
N CYS A 25 9.85 -7.18 2.59
CA CYS A 25 8.58 -7.91 2.58
C CYS A 25 8.78 -9.44 2.65
N LEU A 26 9.82 -9.96 1.99
CA LEU A 26 10.14 -11.39 2.04
C LEU A 26 10.72 -11.81 3.40
N ASP A 27 11.46 -10.92 4.07
CA ASP A 27 12.04 -11.19 5.39
C ASP A 27 10.98 -11.15 6.49
N VAL A 28 10.16 -10.11 6.52
CA VAL A 28 9.19 -9.89 7.62
C VAL A 28 7.83 -10.53 7.38
N ASN A 29 7.55 -10.99 6.15
CA ASN A 29 6.29 -11.60 5.72
C ASN A 29 5.04 -10.83 6.22
N PRO A 30 4.80 -9.59 5.77
CA PRO A 30 3.79 -8.73 6.35
C PRO A 30 2.36 -9.14 5.95
N ASP A 31 1.40 -8.95 6.85
CA ASP A 31 -0.03 -9.13 6.58
C ASP A 31 -0.62 -8.01 5.70
N LEU A 32 0.08 -6.88 5.56
CA LEU A 32 -0.33 -5.71 4.79
C LEU A 32 0.88 -4.87 4.42
N VAL A 33 0.99 -4.49 3.14
CA VAL A 33 1.94 -3.48 2.67
C VAL A 33 1.20 -2.18 2.38
N VAL A 34 1.65 -1.08 2.99
CA VAL A 34 1.07 0.25 2.82
C VAL A 34 2.08 1.17 2.13
N VAL A 35 1.78 1.55 0.89
CA VAL A 35 2.55 2.53 0.13
C VAL A 35 1.92 3.90 0.35
N SER A 36 2.70 4.86 0.82
CA SER A 36 2.23 6.24 0.98
C SER A 36 2.98 7.18 0.06
N SER A 37 2.29 8.19 -0.47
CA SER A 37 2.92 9.30 -1.15
C SER A 37 2.33 10.62 -0.68
N VAL A 38 3.20 11.61 -0.46
CA VAL A 38 2.80 12.95 0.03
C VAL A 38 3.09 14.07 -0.98
N ASN A 39 3.88 13.80 -2.02
CA ASN A 39 4.42 14.83 -2.90
C ASN A 39 3.67 14.99 -4.24
N GLY A 40 2.59 14.25 -4.49
CA GLY A 40 1.82 14.38 -5.74
C GLY A 40 2.47 13.73 -6.96
N HIS A 41 3.58 13.01 -6.80
CA HIS A 41 4.25 12.24 -7.86
C HIS A 41 4.19 10.72 -7.62
N GLY A 42 3.49 10.29 -6.58
CA GLY A 42 3.45 8.89 -6.14
C GLY A 42 2.83 7.92 -7.12
N PHE A 43 2.10 8.38 -8.13
CA PHE A 43 1.47 7.49 -9.09
C PHE A 43 2.49 6.68 -9.91
N ALA A 44 3.47 7.35 -10.53
CA ALA A 44 4.45 6.68 -11.38
C ALA A 44 5.34 5.73 -10.57
N ASP A 45 5.81 6.18 -9.42
CA ASP A 45 6.66 5.37 -8.55
C ASP A 45 5.89 4.22 -7.91
N GLY A 46 4.63 4.44 -7.54
CA GLY A 46 3.72 3.40 -7.07
C GLY A 46 3.47 2.32 -8.11
N LEU A 47 3.25 2.69 -9.38
CA LEU A 47 3.09 1.71 -10.46
C LEU A 47 4.34 0.83 -10.64
N ARG A 48 5.53 1.41 -10.63
CA ARG A 48 6.78 0.62 -10.71
C ARG A 48 6.94 -0.29 -9.50
N LEU A 49 6.61 0.18 -8.31
CA LEU A 49 6.74 -0.61 -7.08
C LEU A 49 5.79 -1.82 -7.08
N ILE A 50 4.52 -1.62 -7.45
CA ILE A 50 3.55 -2.72 -7.43
C ILE A 50 3.88 -3.78 -8.48
N GLU A 51 4.39 -3.40 -9.65
CA GLU A 51 4.84 -4.36 -10.66
C GLU A 51 5.93 -5.28 -10.11
N VAL A 52 6.93 -4.72 -9.41
CA VAL A 52 8.02 -5.52 -8.82
C VAL A 52 7.51 -6.39 -7.67
N LEU A 53 6.61 -5.90 -6.82
CA LEU A 53 6.01 -6.71 -5.75
C LEU A 53 5.20 -7.88 -6.30
N ARG A 54 4.38 -7.63 -7.34
CA ARG A 54 3.55 -8.67 -7.97
C ARG A 54 4.33 -9.65 -8.85
N ALA A 55 5.57 -9.34 -9.20
CA ALA A 55 6.49 -10.29 -9.81
C ALA A 55 7.02 -11.35 -8.82
N ARG A 56 6.68 -11.27 -7.52
CA ARG A 56 7.10 -12.22 -6.47
C ARG A 56 5.92 -13.13 -6.09
N PRO A 57 5.92 -14.41 -6.47
CA PRO A 57 4.86 -15.36 -6.10
C PRO A 57 4.67 -15.49 -4.59
N GLU A 58 5.73 -15.32 -3.81
CA GLU A 58 5.73 -15.36 -2.35
C GLU A 58 4.84 -14.28 -1.74
N LEU A 59 4.64 -13.16 -2.45
CA LEU A 59 3.82 -12.02 -2.02
C LEU A 59 2.42 -12.00 -2.68
N ALA A 60 2.04 -13.05 -3.40
CA ALA A 60 0.76 -13.10 -4.13
C ALA A 60 -0.45 -12.99 -3.18
N GLY A 61 -0.33 -13.51 -1.96
CA GLY A 61 -1.38 -13.43 -0.93
C GLY A 61 -1.36 -12.15 -0.10
N THR A 62 -0.28 -11.36 -0.16
CA THR A 62 -0.12 -10.17 0.65
C THR A 62 -0.91 -9.00 0.07
N PRO A 63 -1.87 -8.42 0.81
CA PRO A 63 -2.55 -7.20 0.41
C PRO A 63 -1.58 -6.03 0.30
N VAL A 64 -1.64 -5.30 -0.81
CA VAL A 64 -0.84 -4.09 -1.06
C VAL A 64 -1.78 -2.94 -1.35
N VAL A 65 -1.69 -1.87 -0.57
CA VAL A 65 -2.52 -0.69 -0.71
C VAL A 65 -1.67 0.56 -0.91
N ILE A 66 -2.23 1.56 -1.58
CA ILE A 66 -1.57 2.85 -1.79
C ILE A 66 -2.47 4.01 -1.35
N GLY A 67 -1.89 5.04 -0.75
CA GLY A 67 -2.64 6.24 -0.41
C GLY A 67 -1.85 7.51 -0.23
N GLY A 68 -2.58 8.60 0.01
CA GLY A 68 -2.05 9.96 0.16
C GLY A 68 -2.25 10.80 -1.10
N LYS A 69 -1.30 11.70 -1.39
CA LYS A 69 -1.32 12.61 -2.53
C LYS A 69 -0.59 11.97 -3.71
N LEU A 70 -1.32 11.22 -4.55
CA LEU A 70 -0.76 10.45 -5.68
C LEU A 70 -0.56 11.27 -6.97
N SER A 71 -1.24 12.41 -7.09
CA SER A 71 -1.15 13.37 -8.18
C SER A 71 -1.26 14.80 -7.62
N THR A 72 -0.85 15.80 -8.40
CA THR A 72 -1.06 17.22 -8.06
C THR A 72 -2.54 17.60 -8.08
N ASP A 73 -3.34 16.95 -8.92
CA ASP A 73 -4.78 17.20 -9.09
C ASP A 73 -5.67 16.34 -8.16
N GLY A 74 -5.06 15.48 -7.33
CA GLY A 74 -5.76 14.48 -6.53
C GLY A 74 -6.29 13.27 -7.33
N LEU A 75 -6.79 12.26 -6.61
CA LEU A 75 -7.37 11.03 -7.16
C LEU A 75 -8.78 11.21 -7.75
N ARG A 76 -9.27 12.45 -7.91
CA ARG A 76 -10.45 12.77 -8.75
C ARG A 76 -10.35 12.20 -10.16
N ASN A 77 -9.15 11.84 -10.59
CA ASN A 77 -8.91 11.03 -11.76
C ASN A 77 -9.27 9.55 -11.50
N VAL A 78 -10.53 9.18 -11.78
CA VAL A 78 -11.01 7.77 -11.80
C VAL A 78 -10.10 6.86 -12.62
N GLY A 79 -9.44 7.38 -13.66
CA GLY A 79 -8.44 6.66 -14.45
C GLY A 79 -7.23 6.23 -13.63
N LEU A 80 -6.76 7.06 -12.69
CA LEU A 80 -5.64 6.76 -11.81
C LEU A 80 -6.00 5.60 -10.87
N VAL A 81 -7.15 5.68 -10.18
CA VAL A 81 -7.62 4.59 -9.29
C VAL A 81 -7.72 3.27 -10.06
N ARG A 82 -8.33 3.29 -11.25
CA ARG A 82 -8.47 2.10 -12.10
C ARG A 82 -7.11 1.54 -12.51
N ARG A 83 -6.16 2.40 -12.90
CA ARG A 83 -4.83 1.98 -13.34
C ARG A 83 -3.98 1.42 -12.20
N SER A 84 -4.04 2.01 -11.01
CA SER A 84 -3.39 1.44 -9.81
C SER A 84 -3.97 0.07 -9.46
N ARG A 85 -5.30 -0.09 -9.49
CA ARG A 85 -5.93 -1.40 -9.27
C ARG A 85 -5.52 -2.42 -10.33
N ALA A 86 -5.55 -2.03 -11.61
CA ALA A 86 -5.15 -2.89 -12.71
C ALA A 86 -3.68 -3.32 -12.64
N ALA A 87 -2.81 -2.47 -12.07
CA ALA A 87 -1.40 -2.79 -11.85
C ALA A 87 -1.17 -3.74 -10.64
N GLY A 88 -2.19 -3.98 -9.81
CA GLY A 88 -2.14 -4.97 -8.74
C GLY A 88 -2.31 -4.43 -7.32
N TYR A 89 -2.65 -3.15 -7.13
CA TYR A 89 -3.04 -2.64 -5.81
C TYR A 89 -4.45 -3.12 -5.44
N ASP A 90 -4.63 -3.59 -4.21
CA ASP A 90 -5.91 -4.08 -3.69
C ASP A 90 -6.86 -2.93 -3.35
N ALA A 91 -6.29 -1.82 -2.87
CA ALA A 91 -7.02 -0.60 -2.57
C ALA A 91 -6.17 0.66 -2.79
N VAL A 92 -6.87 1.75 -3.11
CA VAL A 92 -6.31 3.09 -3.29
C VAL A 92 -7.09 4.03 -2.37
N PHE A 93 -6.39 4.82 -1.57
CA PHE A 93 -6.96 5.73 -0.57
C PHE A 93 -6.57 7.18 -0.86
N GLU A 94 -7.56 8.08 -0.86
CA GLU A 94 -7.35 9.51 -1.11
C GLU A 94 -7.24 10.29 0.22
N ASN A 95 -6.62 11.47 0.18
CA ASN A 95 -6.49 12.45 1.28
C ASN A 95 -7.61 12.38 2.33
N GLY A 96 -7.38 11.62 3.41
CA GLY A 96 -8.29 11.58 4.56
C GLY A 96 -9.33 10.47 4.59
N ASP A 97 -9.35 9.50 3.66
CA ASP A 97 -10.21 8.30 3.79
C ASP A 97 -9.67 7.29 4.83
N LEU A 98 -9.38 7.82 6.02
CA LEU A 98 -8.91 7.07 7.18
C LEU A 98 -9.99 6.12 7.69
N THR A 99 -11.27 6.46 7.52
CA THR A 99 -12.39 5.58 7.93
C THR A 99 -12.38 4.28 7.15
N ARG A 100 -12.30 4.34 5.80
CA ARG A 100 -12.22 3.13 4.99
C ARG A 100 -10.93 2.38 5.23
N PHE A 101 -9.81 3.09 5.43
CA PHE A 101 -8.54 2.46 5.73
C PHE A 101 -8.57 1.69 7.06
N ARG A 102 -9.09 2.31 8.13
CA ARG A 102 -9.31 1.65 9.43
C ARG A 102 -10.21 0.42 9.29
N ALA A 103 -11.28 0.51 8.50
CA ALA A 103 -12.17 -0.63 8.25
C ALA A 103 -11.49 -1.77 7.46
N LEU A 104 -10.50 -1.48 6.61
CA LEU A 104 -9.68 -2.49 5.94
C LEU A 104 -8.74 -3.16 6.94
N VAL A 105 -8.01 -2.37 7.74
CA VAL A 105 -7.06 -2.88 8.73
C VAL A 105 -7.78 -3.76 9.76
N GLY A 106 -8.92 -3.32 10.30
CA GLY A 106 -9.69 -4.12 11.26
C GLY A 106 -10.17 -5.47 10.72
N ARG A 107 -10.45 -5.56 9.41
CA ARG A 107 -10.82 -6.83 8.75
C ARG A 107 -9.63 -7.78 8.61
N LEU A 108 -8.42 -7.25 8.40
CA LEU A 108 -7.21 -8.08 8.32
C LEU A 108 -6.83 -8.62 9.70
N SER A 109 -6.88 -7.78 10.74
CA SER A 109 -6.64 -8.21 12.12
C SER A 109 -7.60 -9.32 12.56
N ALA A 110 -8.88 -9.24 12.19
CA ALA A 110 -9.87 -10.27 12.50
C ALA A 110 -9.59 -11.62 11.81
N ARG A 111 -8.91 -11.64 10.66
CA ARG A 111 -8.52 -12.87 9.95
C ARG A 111 -7.29 -13.55 10.55
N VAL A 112 -6.39 -12.79 11.15
CA VAL A 112 -5.19 -13.33 11.80
C VAL A 112 -5.52 -13.94 13.17
N ALA A 113 -6.58 -13.44 13.82
CA ALA A 113 -7.01 -13.91 15.13
C ALA A 113 -7.96 -15.13 15.10
N SER A 114 -8.34 -15.65 13.92
CA SER A 114 -9.31 -16.76 13.76
C SER A 114 -8.65 -18.12 13.56
#